data_AF-W9HQC3-F1
#
_entry.id   AF-W9HQC3-F1
#
_cell.length_a   1.000
_cell.length_b   1.000
_cell.length_c   1.000
_cell.angle_alpha   90.00
_cell.angle_beta   90.00
_cell.angle_gamma   90.00
#
_symmetry.space_group_name_H-M   'P 1'
#
loop_
_entity.id
_entity.type
_entity.pdbx_description
1 polymer ?
#
loop_
_entity_poly.entity_id
_entity_poly.type
_entity_poly.pdbx_seq_one_letter_code
_entity_poly.pdbx_strand_id
1 'polypeptide(L)'
;MIHGERYIASLYRPAHMQPPMCLQYAILAAGASASPTYKPMAEVFYVRARQYIQVDEMKSDSDQISLAHCQAWVLMSHFEAQHLWFSRASMSIARAIRLAQILGLHRLDGKNAAGLTLPIALDFTEEEERRKTFWVIFTTDRITSSTGGWPTMMDWRSIQTRLPSSIDALLSNTPIATLTLRQALGQGMYELSTSACRVVAVHLFNECFNFSRNVEEDEDNNDWQQLQQLDEAVTNAFATLPLDLRCPENMESPEAVLINLQLHTALICIHQSASTRSQVDMAALPTTKARVMESAVQIMITVALVSDLNTRFRNPLVSFASFIAASFFLSDFLTTGDLQSEANFTALMTVMVEVGKNNMFTASLAVRLAQTLRASGVDQGTVGKVGVMMADLNIDHPIPGQEDKENGIVILCPTVTTPEQVDFDQAIVWQ
;
A
#
# COMPACT_ATOMS: atom_id res chain seq x y z
N MET A 1 -5.88 10.63 -9.52
CA MET A 1 -7.10 11.18 -8.88
C MET A 1 -7.36 12.64 -9.25
N ILE A 2 -6.33 13.46 -9.49
CA ILE A 2 -6.46 14.88 -9.87
C ILE A 2 -6.17 15.03 -11.36
N HIS A 3 -7.00 15.75 -12.10
CA HIS A 3 -6.78 16.09 -13.50
C HIS A 3 -5.75 17.23 -13.60
N GLY A 4 -4.55 16.91 -14.09
CA GLY A 4 -3.41 17.84 -14.09
C GLY A 4 -3.69 19.19 -14.77
N GLU A 5 -4.21 19.18 -16.00
CA GLU A 5 -4.43 20.43 -16.74
C GLU A 5 -5.50 21.32 -16.08
N ARG A 6 -6.61 20.73 -15.62
CA ARG A 6 -7.66 21.45 -14.87
C ARG A 6 -7.13 22.03 -13.58
N TYR A 7 -6.34 21.27 -12.83
CA TYR A 7 -5.70 21.75 -11.61
C TYR A 7 -4.80 22.95 -11.92
N ILE A 8 -3.90 22.86 -12.90
CA ILE A 8 -3.03 23.98 -13.29
C ILE A 8 -3.84 25.19 -13.75
N ALA A 9 -4.87 24.99 -14.59
CA ALA A 9 -5.75 26.06 -15.04
C ALA A 9 -6.48 26.74 -13.86
N SER A 10 -6.87 25.97 -12.84
CA SER A 10 -7.55 26.50 -11.65
C SER A 10 -6.67 27.43 -10.81
N LEU A 11 -5.35 27.26 -10.83
CA LEU A 11 -4.41 28.15 -10.12
C LEU A 11 -4.36 29.57 -10.69
N TYR A 12 -4.75 29.76 -11.95
CA TYR A 12 -4.83 31.07 -12.58
C TYR A 12 -6.18 31.79 -12.36
N ARG A 13 -7.11 31.17 -11.63
CA ARG A 13 -8.39 31.78 -11.26
C ARG A 13 -8.22 32.72 -10.05
N PRO A 14 -9.17 33.64 -9.80
CA PRO A 14 -9.22 34.43 -8.57
C PRO A 14 -9.17 33.55 -7.30
N ALA A 15 -8.60 34.06 -6.21
CA ALA A 15 -8.26 33.28 -5.01
C ALA A 15 -9.41 32.42 -4.43
N HIS A 16 -10.66 32.90 -4.47
CA HIS A 16 -11.82 32.16 -3.97
C HIS A 16 -12.27 30.98 -4.87
N MET A 17 -11.74 30.90 -6.10
CA MET A 17 -11.98 29.81 -7.05
C MET A 17 -10.77 28.87 -7.19
N GLN A 18 -9.65 29.18 -6.54
CA GLN A 18 -8.48 28.31 -6.55
C GLN A 18 -8.71 27.09 -5.64
N PRO A 19 -7.98 25.99 -5.87
CA PRO A 19 -7.94 24.88 -4.93
C PRO A 19 -7.52 25.39 -3.54
N PRO A 20 -8.02 24.79 -2.44
CA PRO A 20 -7.63 25.20 -1.10
C PRO A 20 -6.13 25.05 -0.89
N MET A 21 -5.55 25.93 -0.07
CA MET A 21 -4.10 25.98 0.16
C MET A 21 -3.53 24.64 0.64
N CYS A 22 -4.30 23.89 1.42
CA CYS A 22 -3.90 22.55 1.87
C CYS A 22 -3.62 21.60 0.69
N LEU A 23 -4.46 21.60 -0.35
CA LEU A 23 -4.25 20.78 -1.55
C LEU A 23 -3.05 21.29 -2.35
N GLN A 24 -2.94 22.60 -2.53
CA GLN A 24 -1.82 23.18 -3.29
C GLN A 24 -0.47 22.79 -2.67
N TYR A 25 -0.33 22.95 -1.36
CA TYR A 25 0.89 22.58 -0.64
C TYR A 25 1.11 21.06 -0.58
N ALA A 26 0.06 20.24 -0.51
CA ALA A 26 0.19 18.79 -0.55
C ALA A 26 0.73 18.32 -1.92
N ILE A 27 0.29 18.93 -3.02
CA ILE A 27 0.82 18.66 -4.37
C ILE A 27 2.27 19.13 -4.48
N LEU A 28 2.60 20.31 -3.95
CA LEU A 28 3.98 20.80 -3.91
C LEU A 28 4.90 19.88 -3.11
N ALA A 29 4.45 19.36 -1.96
CA ALA A 29 5.21 18.41 -1.15
C ALA A 29 5.48 17.11 -1.91
N ALA A 30 4.47 16.56 -2.58
CA ALA A 30 4.61 15.36 -3.40
C ALA A 30 5.57 15.58 -4.58
N GLY A 31 5.44 16.70 -5.31
CA GLY A 31 6.32 17.05 -6.41
C GLY A 31 7.77 17.32 -5.97
N ALA A 32 7.95 18.01 -4.85
CA ALA A 32 9.26 18.27 -4.25
C ALA A 32 9.94 16.96 -3.81
N SER A 33 9.21 16.04 -3.16
CA SER A 33 9.71 14.70 -2.81
C SER A 33 10.14 13.90 -4.04
N ALA A 34 9.43 14.09 -5.17
CA ALA A 34 9.75 13.41 -6.42
C ALA A 34 10.99 13.97 -7.14
N SER A 35 11.39 15.22 -6.87
CA SER A 35 12.46 15.92 -7.56
C SER A 35 13.76 15.97 -6.73
N PRO A 36 14.90 15.48 -7.23
CA PRO A 36 16.18 15.61 -6.52
C PRO A 36 16.54 17.06 -6.16
N THR A 37 16.23 18.00 -7.05
CA THR A 37 16.50 19.44 -6.87
C THR A 37 15.69 20.06 -5.74
N TYR A 38 14.42 19.65 -5.59
CA TYR A 38 13.49 20.26 -4.64
C TYR A 38 13.22 19.40 -3.40
N LYS A 39 13.81 18.20 -3.30
CA LYS A 39 13.66 17.28 -2.15
C LYS A 39 13.81 17.97 -0.79
N PRO A 40 14.76 18.90 -0.57
CA PRO A 40 14.88 19.60 0.72
C PRO A 40 13.66 20.46 1.11
N MET A 41 12.83 20.86 0.14
CA MET A 41 11.62 21.66 0.39
C MET A 41 10.38 20.82 0.68
N ALA A 42 10.45 19.50 0.47
CA ALA A 42 9.29 18.62 0.51
C ALA A 42 8.60 18.63 1.89
N GLU A 43 9.38 18.53 2.97
CA GLU A 43 8.88 18.57 4.34
C GLU A 43 8.28 19.94 4.69
N VAL A 44 8.91 21.03 4.24
CA VAL A 44 8.39 22.40 4.46
C VAL A 44 7.02 22.57 3.84
N PHE A 45 6.82 22.09 2.60
CA PHE A 45 5.51 22.13 1.95
C PHE A 45 4.49 21.22 2.64
N TYR A 46 4.90 20.03 3.09
CA TYR A 46 4.03 19.14 3.86
C TYR A 46 3.55 19.78 5.17
N VAL A 47 4.44 20.40 5.94
CA VAL A 47 4.08 21.10 7.20
C VAL A 47 3.07 22.21 6.93
N ARG A 48 3.25 22.98 5.84
CA ARG A 48 2.27 24.00 5.44
C ARG A 48 0.93 23.38 5.06
N ALA A 49 0.91 22.31 4.28
CA ALA A 49 -0.32 21.61 3.91
C ALA A 49 -1.12 21.19 5.15
N ARG A 50 -0.43 20.63 6.16
CA ARG A 50 -1.00 20.25 7.46
C ARG A 50 -1.59 21.44 8.21
N GLN A 51 -0.87 22.56 8.27
CA GLN A 51 -1.37 23.76 8.95
C GLN A 51 -2.64 24.29 8.29
N TYR A 52 -2.66 24.40 6.96
CA TYR A 52 -3.84 24.88 6.24
C TYR A 52 -5.05 23.96 6.44
N ILE A 53 -4.87 22.64 6.33
CA ILE A 53 -6.02 21.74 6.47
C ILE A 53 -6.58 21.74 7.90
N GLN A 54 -5.73 21.89 8.91
CA GLN A 54 -6.17 21.99 10.30
C GLN A 54 -6.94 23.29 10.56
N VAL A 55 -6.49 24.40 9.97
CA VAL A 55 -7.23 25.66 10.02
C VAL A 55 -8.58 25.53 9.31
N ASP A 56 -8.62 24.84 8.18
CA ASP A 56 -9.87 24.58 7.44
C ASP A 56 -10.85 23.71 8.25
N GLU A 57 -10.36 22.70 8.98
CA GLU A 57 -11.17 21.84 9.88
C GLU A 57 -11.81 22.60 11.05
N MET A 58 -11.25 23.73 11.48
CA MET A 58 -11.77 24.53 12.60
C MET A 58 -12.83 25.56 12.19
N LYS A 59 -13.13 25.67 10.89
CA LYS A 59 -14.18 26.56 10.37
C LYS A 59 -15.56 25.92 10.52
N SER A 60 -16.63 26.69 10.27
CA SER A 60 -18.02 26.20 10.37
C SER A 60 -18.28 25.00 9.45
N ASP A 61 -19.03 24.00 9.97
CA ASP A 61 -19.32 22.71 9.32
C ASP A 61 -19.92 22.81 7.90
N SER A 62 -20.58 23.92 7.57
CA SER A 62 -21.30 24.10 6.29
C SER A 62 -20.45 24.58 5.12
N ASP A 63 -19.26 25.15 5.34
CA ASP A 63 -18.68 26.08 4.36
C ASP A 63 -17.39 25.61 3.68
N GLN A 64 -16.80 24.47 4.05
CA GLN A 64 -15.41 24.18 3.65
C GLN A 64 -15.09 22.74 3.22
N ILE A 65 -15.90 21.73 3.48
CA ILE A 65 -15.55 20.34 3.10
C ILE A 65 -15.76 20.13 1.59
N SER A 66 -14.70 19.73 0.90
CA SER A 66 -14.72 19.51 -0.55
C SER A 66 -13.89 18.31 -0.98
N LEU A 67 -14.04 17.89 -2.24
CA LEU A 67 -13.22 16.83 -2.82
C LEU A 67 -11.72 17.10 -2.68
N ALA A 68 -11.30 18.37 -2.77
CA ALA A 68 -9.92 18.78 -2.63
C ALA A 68 -9.34 18.49 -1.23
N HIS A 69 -10.15 18.54 -0.17
CA HIS A 69 -9.72 18.18 1.18
C HIS A 69 -9.46 16.68 1.29
N CYS A 70 -10.30 15.84 0.68
CA CYS A 70 -10.05 14.40 0.58
C CYS A 70 -8.73 14.11 -0.15
N GLN A 71 -8.51 14.77 -1.29
CA GLN A 71 -7.28 14.63 -2.08
C GLN A 71 -6.04 15.07 -1.30
N ALA A 72 -6.13 16.19 -0.56
CA ALA A 72 -5.04 16.68 0.28
C ALA A 72 -4.68 15.69 1.39
N TRP A 73 -5.68 15.16 2.12
CA TRP A 73 -5.46 14.15 3.15
C TRP A 73 -4.79 12.88 2.61
N VAL A 74 -5.21 12.42 1.44
CA VAL A 74 -4.59 11.27 0.76
C VAL A 74 -3.13 11.55 0.43
N LEU A 75 -2.81 12.70 -0.17
CA LEU A 75 -1.43 13.06 -0.51
C LEU A 75 -0.55 13.16 0.74
N MET A 76 -1.06 13.78 1.81
CA MET A 76 -0.34 13.88 3.08
C MET A 76 -0.16 12.52 3.73
N SER A 77 -1.15 11.63 3.72
CA SER A 77 -1.04 10.27 4.25
C SER A 77 0.06 9.46 3.53
N HIS A 78 0.14 9.56 2.20
CA HIS A 78 1.24 8.93 1.44
C HIS A 78 2.60 9.52 1.80
N PHE A 79 2.69 10.86 1.92
CA PHE A 79 3.92 11.52 2.35
C PHE A 79 4.36 11.04 3.74
N GLU A 80 3.43 10.97 4.69
CA GLU A 80 3.67 10.50 6.06
C GLU A 80 4.14 9.05 6.10
N ALA A 81 3.53 8.17 5.29
CA ALA A 81 3.93 6.76 5.19
C ALA A 81 5.36 6.60 4.64
N GLN A 82 5.77 7.41 3.66
CA GLN A 82 7.13 7.41 3.12
C GLN A 82 8.19 7.82 4.17
N HIS A 83 7.79 8.55 5.20
CA HIS A 83 8.65 9.00 6.31
C HIS A 83 8.50 8.14 7.57
N LEU A 84 7.84 6.98 7.49
CA LEU A 84 7.58 6.08 8.62
C LEU A 84 6.69 6.64 9.73
N TRP A 85 5.94 7.70 9.45
CA TRP A 85 4.97 8.25 10.39
C TRP A 85 3.64 7.50 10.32
N PHE A 86 3.66 6.18 10.54
CA PHE A 86 2.52 5.29 10.27
C PHE A 86 1.26 5.63 11.05
N SER A 87 1.38 5.97 12.33
CA SER A 87 0.24 6.43 13.15
C SER A 87 -0.38 7.70 12.58
N ARG A 88 0.48 8.64 12.14
CA ARG A 88 0.04 9.89 11.50
C ARG A 88 -0.63 9.61 10.15
N ALA A 89 -0.01 8.79 9.32
CA ALA A 89 -0.53 8.38 8.02
C ALA A 89 -1.91 7.70 8.14
N SER A 90 -2.07 6.82 9.13
CA SER A 90 -3.33 6.16 9.48
C SER A 90 -4.41 7.17 9.89
N MET A 91 -4.07 8.11 10.77
CA MET A 91 -5.01 9.18 11.18
C MET A 91 -5.37 10.13 10.04
N SER A 92 -4.47 10.38 9.10
CA SER A 92 -4.72 11.19 7.91
C SER A 92 -5.63 10.49 6.92
N ILE A 93 -5.43 9.18 6.66
CA ILE A 93 -6.34 8.43 5.78
C ILE A 93 -7.72 8.24 6.42
N ALA A 94 -7.80 8.02 7.74
CA ALA A 94 -9.05 7.95 8.48
C ALA A 94 -9.92 9.22 8.28
N ARG A 95 -9.29 10.40 8.28
CA ARG A 95 -9.96 11.67 7.97
C ARG A 95 -10.46 11.70 6.53
N ALA A 96 -9.62 11.32 5.55
CA ALA A 96 -10.04 11.24 4.15
C ALA A 96 -11.24 10.30 3.95
N ILE A 97 -11.25 9.15 4.61
CA ILE A 97 -12.36 8.17 4.57
C ILE A 97 -13.64 8.81 5.10
N ARG A 98 -13.57 9.46 6.27
CA ARG A 98 -14.76 10.08 6.87
C ARG A 98 -15.28 11.23 6.00
N LEU A 99 -14.41 12.08 5.46
CA LEU A 99 -14.80 13.14 4.55
C LEU A 99 -15.42 12.58 3.25
N ALA A 100 -14.84 11.53 2.67
CA ALA A 100 -15.40 10.88 1.49
C ALA A 100 -16.78 10.27 1.76
N GLN A 101 -17.02 9.75 2.97
CA GLN A 101 -18.34 9.28 3.39
C GLN A 101 -19.34 10.43 3.57
N ILE A 102 -18.94 11.53 4.19
CA ILE A 102 -19.75 12.77 4.33
C ILE A 102 -20.13 13.33 2.96
N LEU A 103 -19.18 13.33 2.02
CA LEU A 103 -19.37 13.71 0.61
C LEU A 103 -20.17 12.67 -0.19
N GLY A 104 -20.44 11.51 0.39
CA GLY A 104 -21.17 10.40 -0.24
C GLY A 104 -20.46 9.77 -1.42
N LEU A 105 -19.13 9.89 -1.50
CA LEU A 105 -18.32 9.36 -2.61
C LEU A 105 -18.38 7.83 -2.75
N HIS A 106 -18.82 7.11 -1.72
CA HIS A 106 -19.00 5.65 -1.74
C HIS A 106 -20.27 5.22 -2.51
N ARG A 107 -21.18 6.15 -2.81
CA ARG A 107 -22.47 5.90 -3.45
C ARG A 107 -22.76 6.78 -4.67
N LEU A 108 -21.72 7.21 -5.39
CA LEU A 108 -21.85 8.10 -6.56
C LEU A 108 -22.80 7.53 -7.62
N ASP A 109 -22.70 6.23 -7.90
CA ASP A 109 -23.49 5.53 -8.92
C ASP A 109 -24.75 4.84 -8.35
N GLY A 110 -25.11 5.14 -7.09
CA GLY A 110 -26.24 4.55 -6.38
C GLY A 110 -27.59 5.19 -6.73
N LYS A 111 -28.69 4.46 -6.49
CA LYS A 111 -30.06 4.94 -6.75
C LYS A 111 -30.45 6.19 -5.92
N ASN A 112 -29.77 6.45 -4.81
CA ASN A 112 -30.02 7.56 -3.88
C ASN A 112 -28.94 8.66 -3.97
N ALA A 113 -28.48 9.02 -5.18
CA ALA A 113 -27.55 10.13 -5.38
C ALA A 113 -28.11 11.51 -4.94
N ALA A 114 -29.42 11.60 -4.70
CA ALA A 114 -30.12 12.81 -4.23
C ALA A 114 -29.75 13.29 -2.81
N GLY A 115 -28.89 12.56 -2.08
CA GLY A 115 -28.41 12.91 -0.73
C GLY A 115 -26.90 13.14 -0.64
N LEU A 116 -26.22 13.43 -1.75
CA LEU A 116 -24.81 13.84 -1.73
C LEU A 116 -24.72 15.29 -1.26
N THR A 117 -23.78 15.60 -0.38
CA THR A 117 -23.44 17.00 -0.02
C THR A 117 -22.74 17.73 -1.15
N LEU A 118 -22.28 17.01 -2.18
CA LEU A 118 -21.68 17.59 -3.37
C LEU A 118 -22.75 18.06 -4.38
N PRO A 119 -22.52 19.19 -5.07
CA PRO A 119 -23.35 19.59 -6.20
C PRO A 119 -23.25 18.55 -7.33
N ILE A 120 -24.20 18.63 -8.27
CA ILE A 120 -24.13 17.85 -9.51
C ILE A 120 -22.79 18.13 -10.20
N ALA A 121 -22.11 17.08 -10.66
CA ALA A 121 -20.85 17.22 -11.38
C ALA A 121 -21.08 18.01 -12.68
N LEU A 122 -20.16 18.93 -13.00
CA LEU A 122 -20.25 19.77 -14.19
C LEU A 122 -20.10 18.96 -15.47
N ASP A 123 -19.25 17.93 -15.43
CA ASP A 123 -18.98 17.03 -16.54
C ASP A 123 -18.45 15.67 -16.06
N PHE A 124 -18.23 14.78 -17.02
CA PHE A 124 -17.73 13.44 -16.76
C PHE A 124 -16.34 13.46 -16.11
N THR A 125 -15.46 14.38 -16.50
CA THR A 125 -14.14 14.51 -15.87
C THR A 125 -14.26 14.80 -14.37
N GLU A 126 -15.11 15.72 -13.93
CA GLU A 126 -15.31 16.00 -12.51
C GLU A 126 -15.91 14.78 -11.77
N GLU A 127 -16.87 14.09 -12.39
CA GLU A 127 -17.44 12.85 -11.85
C GLU A 127 -16.37 11.76 -11.69
N GLU A 128 -15.48 11.63 -12.67
CA GLU A 128 -14.39 10.66 -12.65
C GLU A 128 -13.28 11.04 -11.66
N GLU A 129 -13.02 12.34 -11.43
CA GLU A 129 -12.13 12.78 -10.34
C GLU A 129 -12.70 12.39 -8.96
N ARG A 130 -14.03 12.54 -8.76
CA ARG A 130 -14.72 12.08 -7.53
C ARG A 130 -14.55 10.57 -7.35
N ARG A 131 -14.80 9.79 -8.42
CA ARG A 131 -14.66 8.32 -8.45
C ARG A 131 -13.23 7.87 -8.17
N LYS A 132 -12.24 8.44 -8.86
CA LYS A 132 -10.82 8.11 -8.66
C LYS A 132 -10.33 8.50 -7.27
N THR A 133 -10.78 9.64 -6.73
CA THR A 133 -10.43 10.04 -5.36
C THR A 133 -10.94 9.01 -4.35
N PHE A 134 -12.21 8.58 -4.48
CA PHE A 134 -12.78 7.54 -3.63
C PHE A 134 -11.99 6.22 -3.67
N TRP A 135 -11.65 5.74 -4.86
CA TRP A 135 -10.92 4.47 -4.99
C TRP A 135 -9.46 4.55 -4.54
N VAL A 136 -8.83 5.72 -4.65
CA VAL A 136 -7.51 5.93 -4.03
C VAL A 136 -7.64 5.86 -2.51
N ILE A 137 -8.65 6.49 -1.90
CA ILE A 137 -8.89 6.39 -0.46
C ILE A 137 -9.11 4.92 -0.04
N PHE A 138 -9.95 4.19 -0.77
CA PHE A 138 -10.24 2.77 -0.53
C PHE A 138 -8.98 1.89 -0.58
N THR A 139 -8.11 2.11 -1.58
CA THR A 139 -6.87 1.34 -1.69
C THR A 139 -5.87 1.73 -0.62
N THR A 140 -5.74 3.02 -0.28
CA THR A 140 -4.85 3.46 0.80
C THR A 140 -5.30 2.96 2.18
N ASP A 141 -6.61 2.90 2.47
CA ASP A 141 -7.16 2.27 3.69
C ASP A 141 -6.66 0.83 3.83
N ARG A 142 -6.76 0.04 2.76
CA ARG A 142 -6.35 -1.36 2.73
C ARG A 142 -4.86 -1.56 2.86
N ILE A 143 -4.08 -0.76 2.14
CA ILE A 143 -2.61 -0.81 2.23
C ILE A 143 -2.16 -0.47 3.65
N THR A 144 -2.71 0.60 4.23
CA THR A 144 -2.37 1.05 5.60
C THR A 144 -2.82 0.03 6.65
N SER A 145 -3.97 -0.61 6.44
CA SER A 145 -4.50 -1.66 7.32
C SER A 145 -3.66 -2.92 7.28
N SER A 146 -3.31 -3.43 6.09
CA SER A 146 -2.44 -4.60 5.94
C SER A 146 -1.06 -4.34 6.52
N THR A 147 -0.42 -3.23 6.15
CA THR A 147 0.94 -2.92 6.60
C THR A 147 1.01 -2.52 8.08
N GLY A 148 -0.01 -1.85 8.60
CA GLY A 148 -0.11 -1.39 9.98
C GLY A 148 -0.78 -2.39 10.93
N GLY A 149 -1.29 -3.52 10.44
CA GLY A 149 -1.93 -4.52 11.30
C GLY A 149 -3.28 -4.09 11.88
N TRP A 150 -3.96 -3.11 11.27
CA TRP A 150 -5.24 -2.58 11.75
C TRP A 150 -6.42 -3.09 10.91
N PRO A 151 -7.66 -3.12 11.44
CA PRO A 151 -8.84 -3.38 10.63
C PRO A 151 -9.07 -2.27 9.59
N THR A 152 -9.57 -2.65 8.41
CA THR A 152 -10.00 -1.69 7.39
C THR A 152 -11.20 -0.88 7.87
N MET A 153 -11.22 0.42 7.56
CA MET A 153 -12.33 1.29 7.95
C MET A 153 -13.49 1.30 6.95
N MET A 154 -13.28 0.73 5.76
CA MET A 154 -14.26 0.70 4.68
C MET A 154 -14.74 -0.73 4.36
N ASP A 155 -16.02 -0.99 4.63
CA ASP A 155 -16.69 -2.20 4.15
C ASP A 155 -16.94 -2.12 2.64
N TRP A 156 -16.24 -2.96 1.90
CA TRP A 156 -16.33 -3.01 0.44
C TRP A 156 -17.72 -3.42 -0.05
N ARG A 157 -18.48 -4.19 0.75
CA ARG A 157 -19.81 -4.71 0.35
C ARG A 157 -20.85 -3.60 0.27
N SER A 158 -20.64 -2.49 0.99
CA SER A 158 -21.51 -1.31 1.03
C SER A 158 -21.29 -0.32 -0.11
N ILE A 159 -20.22 -0.49 -0.90
CA ILE A 159 -19.82 0.45 -1.94
C ILE A 159 -20.71 0.27 -3.17
N GLN A 160 -21.35 1.37 -3.61
CA GLN A 160 -22.17 1.41 -4.82
C GLN A 160 -21.47 2.13 -5.99
N THR A 161 -20.38 2.83 -5.69
CA THR A 161 -19.56 3.52 -6.70
C THR A 161 -18.88 2.51 -7.61
N ARG A 162 -18.92 2.75 -8.92
CA ARG A 162 -18.28 1.94 -9.94
C ARG A 162 -16.77 2.18 -9.95
N LEU A 163 -16.02 1.19 -10.40
CA LEU A 163 -14.57 1.23 -10.56
C LEU A 163 -14.15 2.36 -11.51
N PRO A 164 -12.95 2.92 -11.35
CA PRO A 164 -12.49 4.05 -12.15
C PRO A 164 -12.29 3.66 -13.62
N SER A 165 -12.56 4.60 -14.52
CA SER A 165 -12.30 4.48 -15.95
C SER A 165 -10.83 4.72 -16.29
N SER A 166 -10.48 4.55 -17.57
CA SER A 166 -9.10 4.73 -18.05
C SER A 166 -8.61 6.17 -17.87
N ILE A 167 -7.30 6.37 -17.95
CA ILE A 167 -6.72 7.71 -17.95
C ILE A 167 -7.14 8.47 -19.22
N ASP A 168 -7.20 7.80 -20.36
CA ASP A 168 -7.58 8.39 -21.64
C ASP A 168 -9.02 8.93 -21.63
N ALA A 169 -9.94 8.18 -21.00
CA ALA A 169 -11.32 8.61 -20.82
C ALA A 169 -11.42 9.88 -19.96
N LEU A 170 -10.65 9.92 -18.86
CA LEU A 170 -10.57 11.08 -17.97
C LEU A 170 -10.04 12.32 -18.70
N LEU A 171 -8.94 12.17 -19.45
CA LEU A 171 -8.28 13.27 -20.17
C LEU A 171 -9.10 13.75 -21.38
N SER A 172 -9.79 12.82 -22.06
CA SER A 172 -10.61 13.13 -23.24
C SER A 172 -12.06 13.47 -22.89
N ASN A 173 -12.41 13.56 -21.61
CA ASN A 173 -13.77 13.76 -21.10
C ASN A 173 -14.80 12.83 -21.79
N THR A 174 -14.44 11.56 -22.00
CA THR A 174 -15.25 10.57 -22.72
C THR A 174 -15.96 9.65 -21.73
N PRO A 175 -17.30 9.70 -21.62
CA PRO A 175 -18.03 8.86 -20.69
C PRO A 175 -17.90 7.38 -21.03
N ILE A 176 -17.48 6.57 -20.05
CA ILE A 176 -17.38 5.11 -20.19
C ILE A 176 -18.11 4.46 -19.02
N ALA A 177 -18.98 3.50 -19.32
CA ALA A 177 -19.63 2.69 -18.31
C ALA A 177 -18.61 1.69 -17.72
N THR A 178 -18.45 1.70 -16.40
CA THR A 178 -17.55 0.80 -15.67
C THR A 178 -18.32 -0.13 -14.73
N LEU A 179 -17.64 -1.14 -14.19
CA LEU A 179 -18.23 -2.15 -13.32
C LEU A 179 -18.12 -1.75 -11.85
N THR A 180 -18.96 -2.31 -10.99
CA THR A 180 -18.72 -2.28 -9.53
C THR A 180 -17.62 -3.26 -9.14
N LEU A 181 -16.98 -3.05 -7.98
CA LEU A 181 -16.00 -4.01 -7.45
C LEU A 181 -16.57 -5.42 -7.32
N ARG A 182 -17.82 -5.55 -6.84
CA ARG A 182 -18.52 -6.85 -6.75
C ARG A 182 -18.61 -7.55 -8.11
N GLN A 183 -18.93 -6.82 -9.17
CA GLN A 183 -19.01 -7.40 -10.52
C GLN A 183 -17.63 -7.82 -11.01
N ALA A 184 -16.61 -6.98 -10.83
CA ALA A 184 -15.24 -7.31 -11.23
C ALA A 184 -14.69 -8.55 -10.51
N LEU A 185 -15.00 -8.72 -9.22
CA LEU A 185 -14.61 -9.93 -8.47
C LEU A 185 -15.31 -11.21 -9.00
N GLY A 186 -16.54 -11.09 -9.51
CA GLY A 186 -17.28 -12.22 -10.06
C GLY A 186 -16.88 -12.62 -11.48
N GLN A 187 -16.49 -11.67 -12.33
CA GLN A 187 -16.19 -11.94 -13.75
C GLN A 187 -14.71 -11.87 -14.13
N GLY A 188 -13.84 -11.49 -13.19
CA GLY A 188 -12.42 -11.26 -13.44
C GLY A 188 -12.10 -9.86 -13.96
N MET A 189 -10.84 -9.65 -14.34
CA MET A 189 -10.23 -8.37 -14.68
C MET A 189 -10.28 -8.02 -16.18
N TYR A 190 -11.05 -8.77 -16.97
CA TYR A 190 -11.20 -8.52 -18.40
C TYR A 190 -11.66 -7.09 -18.68
N GLU A 191 -10.97 -6.41 -19.60
CA GLU A 191 -11.27 -5.05 -20.08
C GLU A 191 -11.36 -3.97 -18.98
N LEU A 192 -10.87 -4.26 -17.77
CA LEU A 192 -10.78 -3.27 -16.72
C LEU A 192 -9.69 -2.25 -17.03
N SER A 193 -9.92 -1.00 -16.63
CA SER A 193 -8.88 0.02 -16.66
C SER A 193 -7.72 -0.34 -15.72
N THR A 194 -6.52 0.18 -15.97
CA THR A 194 -5.36 0.02 -15.06
C THR A 194 -5.69 0.41 -13.61
N SER A 195 -6.43 1.50 -13.41
CA SER A 195 -6.83 1.96 -12.08
C SER A 195 -7.83 0.98 -11.42
N ALA A 196 -8.75 0.39 -12.20
CA ALA A 196 -9.68 -0.62 -11.73
C ALA A 196 -8.94 -1.92 -11.36
N CYS A 197 -7.98 -2.34 -12.19
CA CYS A 197 -7.14 -3.51 -11.93
C CYS A 197 -6.36 -3.36 -10.61
N ARG A 198 -5.82 -2.17 -10.36
CA ARG A 198 -5.13 -1.86 -9.10
C ARG A 198 -6.05 -1.95 -7.88
N VAL A 199 -7.31 -1.50 -7.99
CA VAL A 199 -8.29 -1.64 -6.91
C VAL A 199 -8.53 -3.12 -6.59
N VAL A 200 -8.74 -3.95 -7.61
CA VAL A 200 -8.96 -5.40 -7.45
C VAL A 200 -7.74 -6.06 -6.81
N ALA A 201 -6.54 -5.81 -7.33
CA ALA A 201 -5.31 -6.41 -6.81
C ALA A 201 -5.02 -6.04 -5.35
N VAL A 202 -5.16 -4.76 -4.98
CA VAL A 202 -4.99 -4.30 -3.59
C VAL A 202 -6.07 -4.88 -2.67
N HIS A 203 -7.30 -5.02 -3.17
CA HIS A 203 -8.37 -5.64 -2.40
C HIS A 203 -8.07 -7.12 -2.13
N LEU A 204 -7.72 -7.90 -3.15
CA LEU A 204 -7.36 -9.31 -3.00
C LEU A 204 -6.15 -9.51 -2.08
N PHE A 205 -5.12 -8.68 -2.21
CA PHE A 205 -4.00 -8.66 -1.28
C PHE A 205 -4.46 -8.45 0.17
N ASN A 206 -5.32 -7.46 0.42
CA ASN A 206 -5.80 -7.19 1.77
C ASN A 206 -6.66 -8.33 2.33
N GLU A 207 -7.55 -8.94 1.54
CA GLU A 207 -8.34 -10.10 1.98
C GLU A 207 -7.45 -11.32 2.30
N CYS A 208 -6.46 -11.63 1.45
CA CYS A 208 -5.50 -12.70 1.69
C CYS A 208 -4.64 -12.45 2.94
N PHE A 209 -4.21 -11.19 3.12
CA PHE A 209 -3.44 -10.79 4.28
C PHE A 209 -4.27 -10.84 5.58
N ASN A 210 -5.52 -10.37 5.57
CA ASN A 210 -6.39 -10.46 6.75
C ASN A 210 -6.73 -11.92 7.09
N PHE A 211 -7.00 -12.74 6.07
CA PHE A 211 -7.16 -14.19 6.25
C PHE A 211 -5.95 -14.77 6.98
N SER A 212 -4.73 -14.39 6.59
CA SER A 212 -3.52 -14.88 7.24
C SER A 212 -3.38 -14.49 8.73
N ARG A 213 -4.03 -13.42 9.17
CA ARG A 213 -3.97 -12.92 10.55
C ARG A 213 -5.08 -13.42 11.46
N ASN A 214 -6.27 -13.71 10.93
CA ASN A 214 -7.41 -14.14 11.74
C ASN A 214 -7.25 -15.60 12.17
N VAL A 215 -6.45 -15.85 13.22
CA VAL A 215 -6.26 -17.17 13.86
C VAL A 215 -7.33 -17.44 14.94
N GLU A 216 -8.48 -16.76 14.88
CA GLU A 216 -9.49 -16.94 15.93
C GLU A 216 -9.97 -18.40 15.95
N GLU A 217 -9.99 -18.98 17.15
CA GLU A 217 -10.38 -20.37 17.48
C GLU A 217 -11.91 -20.59 17.33
N ASP A 218 -12.54 -20.01 16.31
CA ASP A 218 -13.95 -20.28 16.04
C ASP A 218 -14.07 -21.63 15.33
N GLU A 219 -14.45 -22.66 16.10
CA GLU A 219 -14.66 -24.06 15.65
C GLU A 219 -15.64 -24.20 14.47
N ASP A 220 -16.44 -23.16 14.18
CA ASP A 220 -17.48 -23.13 13.14
C ASP A 220 -17.03 -22.50 11.79
N ASN A 221 -15.81 -21.95 11.69
CA ASN A 221 -15.40 -21.27 10.46
C ASN A 221 -14.84 -22.27 9.43
N ASN A 222 -15.46 -22.33 8.24
CA ASN A 222 -14.96 -23.14 7.13
C ASN A 222 -13.77 -22.44 6.44
N ASP A 223 -12.70 -22.21 7.20
CA ASP A 223 -11.45 -21.54 6.80
C ASP A 223 -10.91 -22.10 5.47
N TRP A 224 -11.06 -23.41 5.26
CA TRP A 224 -10.64 -24.07 4.02
C TRP A 224 -11.43 -23.60 2.80
N GLN A 225 -12.75 -23.45 2.92
CA GLN A 225 -13.57 -22.93 1.84
C GLN A 225 -13.24 -21.46 1.55
N GLN A 226 -12.98 -20.66 2.58
CA GLN A 226 -12.54 -19.27 2.40
C GLN A 226 -11.18 -19.20 1.72
N LEU A 227 -10.24 -20.06 2.10
CA LEU A 227 -8.93 -20.17 1.45
C LEU A 227 -9.08 -20.51 -0.04
N GLN A 228 -9.88 -21.52 -0.37
CA GLN A 228 -10.13 -21.91 -1.77
C GLN A 228 -10.74 -20.77 -2.58
N GLN A 229 -11.71 -20.04 -2.01
CA GLN A 229 -12.33 -18.89 -2.69
C GLN A 229 -11.32 -17.78 -2.97
N LEU A 230 -10.44 -17.48 -2.03
CA LEU A 230 -9.41 -16.47 -2.20
C LEU A 230 -8.32 -16.91 -3.19
N ASP A 231 -7.87 -18.16 -3.12
CA ASP A 231 -6.91 -18.72 -4.08
C ASP A 231 -7.47 -18.71 -5.51
N GLU A 232 -8.72 -19.12 -5.69
CA GLU A 232 -9.41 -19.05 -6.98
C GLU A 232 -9.54 -17.60 -7.47
N ALA A 233 -9.88 -16.66 -6.58
CA ALA A 233 -9.98 -15.24 -6.93
C ALA A 233 -8.64 -14.65 -7.39
N VAL A 234 -7.53 -14.97 -6.70
CA VAL A 234 -6.17 -14.51 -7.11
C VAL A 234 -5.75 -15.19 -8.42
N THR A 235 -6.01 -16.48 -8.58
CA THR A 235 -5.71 -17.23 -9.81
C THR A 235 -6.49 -16.66 -11.00
N ASN A 236 -7.77 -16.39 -10.81
CA ASN A 236 -8.61 -15.74 -11.81
C ASN A 236 -8.12 -14.32 -12.13
N ALA A 237 -7.68 -13.55 -11.13
CA ALA A 237 -7.10 -12.23 -11.34
C ALA A 237 -5.87 -12.29 -12.27
N PHE A 238 -4.95 -13.23 -12.07
CA PHE A 238 -3.82 -13.44 -12.99
C PHE A 238 -4.26 -13.86 -14.39
N ALA A 239 -5.17 -14.82 -14.50
CA ALA A 239 -5.62 -15.34 -15.79
C ALA A 239 -6.32 -14.27 -16.65
N THR A 240 -7.05 -13.37 -16.01
CA THR A 240 -7.90 -12.36 -16.63
C THR A 240 -7.27 -10.97 -16.69
N LEU A 241 -6.04 -10.81 -16.19
CA LEU A 241 -5.31 -9.54 -16.21
C LEU A 241 -5.12 -9.04 -17.66
N PRO A 242 -5.39 -7.76 -17.98
CA PRO A 242 -5.16 -7.19 -19.30
C PRO A 242 -3.72 -7.38 -19.79
N LEU A 243 -3.54 -7.61 -21.10
CA LEU A 243 -2.25 -7.97 -21.70
C LEU A 243 -1.17 -6.90 -21.50
N ASP A 244 -1.55 -5.63 -21.49
CA ASP A 244 -0.69 -4.46 -21.25
C ASP A 244 -0.29 -4.28 -19.77
N LEU A 245 -0.84 -5.10 -18.87
CA LEU A 245 -0.54 -5.09 -17.44
C LEU A 245 0.17 -6.37 -16.96
N ARG A 246 0.45 -7.32 -17.85
CA ARG A 246 1.16 -8.55 -17.51
C ARG A 246 2.67 -8.30 -17.42
N CYS A 247 3.30 -8.90 -16.42
CA CYS A 247 4.75 -8.96 -16.31
C CYS A 247 5.23 -10.38 -16.70
N PRO A 248 6.43 -10.50 -17.31
CA PRO A 248 7.49 -9.48 -17.44
C PRO A 248 7.37 -8.55 -18.67
N GLU A 249 6.39 -8.72 -19.56
CA GLU A 249 6.34 -8.00 -20.84
C GLU A 249 6.16 -6.48 -20.69
N ASN A 250 5.47 -6.02 -19.64
CA ASN A 250 5.13 -4.60 -19.45
C ASN A 250 5.81 -3.98 -18.21
N MET A 251 7.02 -4.44 -17.85
CA MET A 251 7.74 -3.97 -16.67
C MET A 251 8.14 -2.49 -16.67
N GLU A 252 8.07 -1.82 -17.83
CA GLU A 252 8.26 -0.37 -17.92
C GLU A 252 7.13 0.39 -17.22
N SER A 253 5.92 -0.18 -17.19
CA SER A 253 4.74 0.43 -16.54
C SER A 253 4.81 0.26 -15.01
N PRO A 254 4.87 1.36 -14.23
CA PRO A 254 4.84 1.27 -12.77
C PRO A 254 3.59 0.57 -12.24
N GLU A 255 2.45 0.79 -12.89
CA GLU A 255 1.19 0.20 -12.46
C GLU A 255 1.12 -1.30 -12.75
N ALA A 256 1.66 -1.77 -13.89
CA ALA A 256 1.76 -3.20 -14.19
C ALA A 256 2.62 -3.91 -13.13
N VAL A 257 3.80 -3.36 -12.84
CA VAL A 257 4.70 -3.89 -11.79
C VAL A 257 3.97 -3.95 -10.44
N LEU A 258 3.31 -2.86 -10.02
CA LEU A 258 2.61 -2.83 -8.74
C LEU A 258 1.49 -3.86 -8.66
N ILE A 259 0.66 -3.99 -9.71
CA ILE A 259 -0.44 -4.95 -9.74
C ILE A 259 0.07 -6.39 -9.60
N ASN A 260 1.09 -6.77 -10.39
CA ASN A 260 1.66 -8.12 -10.32
C ASN A 260 2.30 -8.39 -8.95
N LEU A 261 3.05 -7.42 -8.39
CA LEU A 261 3.63 -7.55 -7.06
C LEU A 261 2.55 -7.75 -5.99
N GLN A 262 1.42 -7.03 -6.04
CA GLN A 262 0.34 -7.23 -5.08
C GLN A 262 -0.32 -8.60 -5.19
N LEU A 263 -0.57 -9.09 -6.41
CA LEU A 263 -1.17 -10.42 -6.61
C LEU A 263 -0.23 -11.56 -6.16
N HIS A 264 1.07 -11.48 -6.48
CA HIS A 264 2.04 -12.46 -5.98
C HIS A 264 2.18 -12.38 -4.45
N THR A 265 2.18 -11.18 -3.87
CA THR A 265 2.22 -11.01 -2.41
C THR A 265 0.98 -11.62 -1.76
N ALA A 266 -0.21 -11.43 -2.34
CA ALA A 266 -1.46 -12.04 -1.88
C ALA A 266 -1.36 -13.57 -1.82
N LEU A 267 -0.83 -14.18 -2.87
CA LEU A 267 -0.64 -15.63 -2.97
C LEU A 267 0.35 -16.17 -1.92
N ILE A 268 1.44 -15.44 -1.66
CA ILE A 268 2.39 -15.82 -0.60
C ILE A 268 1.72 -15.76 0.77
N CYS A 269 1.03 -14.65 1.09
CA CYS A 269 0.40 -14.46 2.40
C CYS A 269 -0.65 -15.53 2.73
N ILE A 270 -1.54 -15.87 1.77
CA ILE A 270 -2.60 -16.84 2.04
C ILE A 270 -2.04 -18.25 2.29
N HIS A 271 -1.05 -18.69 1.53
CA HIS A 271 -0.48 -20.03 1.68
C HIS A 271 0.46 -20.17 2.88
N GLN A 272 1.13 -19.10 3.31
CA GLN A 272 1.88 -19.08 4.56
C GLN A 272 0.96 -19.35 5.76
N SER A 273 -0.24 -18.75 5.78
CA SER A 273 -1.23 -19.01 6.84
C SER A 273 -1.81 -20.42 6.83
N ALA A 274 -2.03 -20.97 5.64
CA ALA A 274 -2.53 -22.33 5.50
C ALA A 274 -1.54 -23.36 6.08
N SER A 275 -0.24 -23.10 5.88
CA SER A 275 0.85 -23.95 6.35
C SER A 275 1.01 -23.90 7.87
N THR A 276 0.85 -22.73 8.49
CA THR A 276 0.94 -22.56 9.96
C THR A 276 -0.27 -23.14 10.69
N ARG A 277 -1.47 -23.07 10.10
CA ARG A 277 -2.71 -23.61 10.69
C ARG A 277 -2.86 -25.13 10.57
N SER A 278 -1.91 -25.84 9.96
CA SER A 278 -2.02 -27.30 9.67
C SER A 278 -3.30 -27.69 8.92
N GLN A 279 -3.92 -26.74 8.19
CA GLN A 279 -5.18 -26.94 7.46
C GLN A 279 -4.96 -27.47 6.04
N VAL A 280 -3.72 -27.47 5.54
CA VAL A 280 -3.40 -28.02 4.23
C VAL A 280 -3.29 -29.53 4.33
N ASP A 281 -4.07 -30.25 3.52
CA ASP A 281 -3.88 -31.68 3.30
C ASP A 281 -2.40 -31.94 2.99
N MET A 282 -1.77 -32.86 3.71
CA MET A 282 -0.36 -33.22 3.52
C MET A 282 -0.04 -33.57 2.06
N ALA A 283 -1.04 -34.07 1.31
CA ALA A 283 -0.91 -34.34 -0.12
C ALA A 283 -0.84 -33.06 -1.00
N ALA A 284 -1.45 -31.95 -0.57
CA ALA A 284 -1.48 -30.66 -1.27
C ALA A 284 -0.34 -29.71 -0.84
N LEU A 285 0.43 -30.06 0.19
CA LEU A 285 1.56 -29.26 0.67
C LEU A 285 2.64 -29.02 -0.41
N PRO A 286 3.05 -30.02 -1.23
CA PRO A 286 4.09 -29.83 -2.24
C PRO A 286 3.67 -28.89 -3.37
N THR A 287 2.42 -28.99 -3.82
CA THR A 287 1.87 -28.12 -4.89
C THR A 287 1.71 -26.69 -4.38
N THR A 288 1.25 -26.52 -3.14
CA THR A 288 1.15 -25.23 -2.47
C THR A 288 2.54 -24.57 -2.36
N LYS A 289 3.53 -25.32 -1.87
CA LYS A 289 4.92 -24.84 -1.76
C LYS A 289 5.49 -24.41 -3.12
N ALA A 290 5.25 -25.19 -4.18
CA ALA A 290 5.71 -24.86 -5.53
C ALA A 290 5.10 -23.55 -6.05
N ARG A 291 3.80 -23.30 -5.83
CA ARG A 291 3.12 -22.06 -6.23
C ARG A 291 3.64 -20.83 -5.48
N VAL A 292 3.89 -20.95 -4.18
CA VAL A 292 4.48 -19.88 -3.36
C VAL A 292 5.91 -19.58 -3.82
N MET A 293 6.71 -20.62 -4.07
CA MET A 293 8.07 -20.50 -4.60
C MET A 293 8.06 -19.76 -5.94
N GLU A 294 7.18 -20.15 -6.86
CA GLU A 294 7.02 -19.47 -8.15
C GLU A 294 6.69 -17.98 -7.97
N SER A 295 5.74 -17.65 -7.09
CA SER A 295 5.38 -16.25 -6.82
C SER A 295 6.52 -15.45 -6.18
N ALA A 296 7.27 -16.03 -5.24
CA ALA A 296 8.42 -15.38 -4.63
C ALA A 296 9.53 -15.12 -5.66
N VAL A 297 9.77 -16.07 -6.57
CA VAL A 297 10.71 -15.92 -7.68
C VAL A 297 10.24 -14.85 -8.65
N GLN A 298 8.94 -14.77 -8.99
CA GLN A 298 8.41 -13.71 -9.85
C GLN A 298 8.56 -12.32 -9.22
N ILE A 299 8.37 -12.17 -7.91
CA ILE A 299 8.67 -10.92 -7.20
C ILE A 299 10.15 -10.57 -7.33
N MET A 300 11.06 -11.53 -7.10
CA MET A 300 12.50 -11.32 -7.22
C MET A 300 12.91 -10.89 -8.63
N ILE A 301 12.43 -11.60 -9.66
CA ILE A 301 12.69 -11.27 -11.07
C ILE A 301 12.15 -9.87 -11.38
N THR A 302 10.94 -9.57 -10.93
CA THR A 302 10.32 -8.26 -11.14
C THR A 302 11.18 -7.16 -10.52
N VAL A 303 11.58 -7.32 -9.26
CA VAL A 303 12.43 -6.35 -8.55
C VAL A 303 13.80 -6.19 -9.21
N ALA A 304 14.39 -7.28 -9.70
CA ALA A 304 15.71 -7.27 -10.33
C ALA A 304 15.73 -6.62 -11.72
N LEU A 305 14.64 -6.75 -12.50
CA LEU A 305 14.56 -6.24 -13.87
C LEU A 305 13.93 -4.83 -13.97
N VAL A 306 13.33 -4.32 -12.89
CA VAL A 306 12.73 -3.00 -12.88
C VAL A 306 13.78 -1.90 -13.08
N SER A 307 13.55 -1.05 -14.07
CA SER A 307 14.33 0.16 -14.30
C SER A 307 14.08 1.20 -13.20
N ASP A 308 15.14 1.92 -12.81
CA ASP A 308 15.13 2.98 -11.78
C ASP A 308 14.55 2.50 -10.43
N LEU A 309 15.29 1.60 -9.77
CA LEU A 309 14.96 1.03 -8.45
C LEU A 309 14.55 2.11 -7.43
N ASN A 310 15.30 3.21 -7.36
CA ASN A 310 15.04 4.26 -6.38
C ASN A 310 13.66 4.91 -6.59
N THR A 311 13.26 5.18 -7.82
CA THR A 311 11.93 5.74 -8.11
C THR A 311 10.83 4.74 -7.80
N ARG A 312 11.04 3.45 -8.09
CA ARG A 312 10.01 2.41 -7.97
C ARG A 312 9.71 2.07 -6.52
N PHE A 313 10.74 1.99 -5.70
CA PHE A 313 10.63 1.76 -4.26
C PHE A 313 10.09 2.98 -3.48
N ARG A 314 9.85 4.13 -4.13
CA ARG A 314 9.05 5.22 -3.50
C ARG A 314 7.63 4.78 -3.17
N ASN A 315 7.11 3.77 -3.86
CA ASN A 315 5.87 3.12 -3.45
C ASN A 315 6.20 2.03 -2.40
N PRO A 316 5.74 2.18 -1.14
CA PRO A 316 6.03 1.23 -0.07
C PRO A 316 5.63 -0.22 -0.38
N LEU A 317 4.68 -0.42 -1.29
CA LEU A 317 4.23 -1.74 -1.72
C LEU A 317 5.32 -2.57 -2.43
N VAL A 318 6.25 -1.91 -3.12
CA VAL A 318 7.37 -2.61 -3.78
C VAL A 318 8.34 -3.14 -2.72
N SER A 319 8.69 -2.29 -1.76
CA SER A 319 9.54 -2.68 -0.62
C SER A 319 8.88 -3.79 0.21
N PHE A 320 7.56 -3.70 0.43
CA PHE A 320 6.82 -4.71 1.17
C PHE A 320 6.76 -6.06 0.41
N ALA A 321 6.49 -6.06 -0.90
CA ALA A 321 6.53 -7.28 -1.71
C ALA A 321 7.93 -7.94 -1.68
N SER A 322 8.99 -7.12 -1.80
CA SER A 322 10.38 -7.60 -1.68
C SER A 322 10.65 -8.23 -0.31
N PHE A 323 10.17 -7.58 0.75
CA PHE A 323 10.26 -8.10 2.11
C PHE A 323 9.54 -9.44 2.29
N ILE A 324 8.31 -9.57 1.79
CA ILE A 324 7.53 -10.81 1.89
C ILE A 324 8.22 -11.96 1.13
N ALA A 325 8.70 -11.71 -0.10
CA ALA A 325 9.45 -12.72 -0.86
C ALA A 325 10.77 -13.11 -0.17
N ALA A 326 11.55 -12.14 0.32
CA ALA A 326 12.78 -12.41 1.05
C ALA A 326 12.54 -13.18 2.35
N SER A 327 11.48 -12.85 3.09
CA SER A 327 11.08 -13.58 4.31
C SER A 327 10.73 -15.04 4.00
N PHE A 328 10.02 -15.28 2.90
CA PHE A 328 9.71 -16.64 2.44
C PHE A 328 10.99 -17.42 2.11
N PHE A 329 11.91 -16.85 1.31
CA PHE A 329 13.17 -17.51 0.98
C PHE A 329 14.03 -17.80 2.23
N LEU A 330 14.07 -16.87 3.18
CA LEU A 330 14.76 -17.08 4.45
C LEU A 330 14.14 -18.24 5.23
N SER A 331 12.81 -18.26 5.38
CA SER A 331 12.11 -19.34 6.07
C SER A 331 12.33 -20.70 5.39
N ASP A 332 12.29 -20.74 4.06
CA ASP A 332 12.50 -21.97 3.29
C ASP A 332 13.94 -22.49 3.43
N PHE A 333 14.93 -21.59 3.36
CA PHE A 333 16.33 -21.93 3.61
C PHE A 333 16.54 -22.46 5.04
N LEU A 334 16.00 -21.79 6.05
CA LEU A 334 16.12 -22.22 7.45
C LEU A 334 15.47 -23.58 7.70
N THR A 335 14.40 -23.91 6.98
CA THR A 335 13.66 -25.17 7.13
C THR A 335 14.29 -26.32 6.37
N THR A 336 14.79 -26.07 5.15
CA THR A 336 15.22 -27.13 4.21
C THR A 336 16.71 -27.17 3.93
N GLY A 337 17.43 -26.09 4.21
CA GLY A 337 18.83 -25.92 3.81
C GLY A 337 19.01 -25.65 2.31
N ASP A 338 17.96 -25.26 1.57
CA ASP A 338 18.05 -24.99 0.13
C ASP A 338 18.94 -23.77 -0.18
N LEU A 339 20.08 -24.03 -0.81
CA LEU A 339 21.05 -23.01 -1.21
C LEU A 339 20.50 -22.05 -2.28
N GLN A 340 19.52 -22.48 -3.09
CA GLN A 340 18.87 -21.57 -4.03
C GLN A 340 18.03 -20.53 -3.27
N SER A 341 17.34 -20.93 -2.21
CA SER A 341 16.62 -20.03 -1.33
C SER A 341 17.57 -19.07 -0.58
N GLU A 342 18.75 -19.53 -0.12
CA GLU A 342 19.80 -18.64 0.43
C GLU A 342 20.24 -17.58 -0.60
N ALA A 343 20.49 -18.00 -1.85
CA ALA A 343 20.93 -17.12 -2.91
C ALA A 343 19.86 -16.07 -3.27
N ASN A 344 18.61 -16.50 -3.40
CA ASN A 344 17.48 -15.61 -3.70
C ASN A 344 17.24 -14.60 -2.58
N PHE A 345 17.30 -15.04 -1.32
CA PHE A 345 17.26 -14.16 -0.15
C PHE A 345 18.37 -13.11 -0.19
N THR A 346 19.61 -13.54 -0.43
CA THR A 346 20.78 -12.66 -0.47
C THR A 346 20.67 -11.62 -1.60
N ALA A 347 20.14 -12.02 -2.76
CA ALA A 347 19.91 -11.13 -3.89
C ALA A 347 18.89 -10.03 -3.56
N LEU A 348 17.74 -10.39 -3.00
CA LEU A 348 16.74 -9.40 -2.56
C LEU A 348 17.26 -8.50 -1.45
N MET A 349 17.98 -9.05 -0.48
CA MET A 349 18.63 -8.28 0.58
C MET A 349 19.59 -7.23 0.02
N THR A 350 20.39 -7.58 -0.99
CA THR A 350 21.31 -6.65 -1.65
C THR A 350 20.55 -5.47 -2.27
N VAL A 351 19.45 -5.75 -2.98
CA VAL A 351 18.62 -4.69 -3.59
C VAL A 351 17.98 -3.81 -2.51
N MET A 352 17.40 -4.42 -1.48
CA MET A 352 16.73 -3.69 -0.39
C MET A 352 17.70 -2.80 0.39
N VAL A 353 18.93 -3.26 0.64
CA VAL A 353 19.98 -2.46 1.29
C VAL A 353 20.40 -1.28 0.42
N GLU A 354 20.64 -1.51 -0.87
CA GLU A 354 21.04 -0.43 -1.79
C GLU A 354 19.97 0.66 -1.89
N VAL A 355 18.71 0.26 -2.07
CA VAL A 355 17.58 1.20 -2.05
C VAL A 355 17.43 1.85 -0.67
N GLY A 356 17.67 1.10 0.40
CA GLY A 356 17.58 1.55 1.79
C GLY A 356 18.47 2.75 2.11
N LYS A 357 19.60 2.91 1.41
CA LYS A 357 20.48 4.09 1.55
C LYS A 357 19.75 5.42 1.33
N ASN A 358 18.70 5.42 0.51
CA ASN A 358 17.92 6.62 0.16
C ASN A 358 16.44 6.53 0.54
N ASN A 359 15.98 5.39 1.06
CA ASN A 359 14.59 5.11 1.37
C ASN A 359 14.47 4.43 2.74
N MET A 360 14.05 5.21 3.73
CA MET A 360 13.97 4.77 5.12
C MET A 360 12.99 3.60 5.32
N PHE A 361 11.94 3.50 4.51
CA PHE A 361 11.00 2.39 4.53
C PHE A 361 11.64 1.08 4.09
N THR A 362 12.34 1.08 2.96
CA THR A 362 13.05 -0.13 2.52
C THR A 362 14.16 -0.51 3.50
N ALA A 363 14.89 0.48 4.02
CA ALA A 363 15.94 0.27 5.03
C ALA A 363 15.39 -0.43 6.27
N SER A 364 14.23 0.03 6.79
CA SER A 364 13.59 -0.59 7.94
C SER A 364 13.25 -2.07 7.74
N LEU A 365 12.76 -2.44 6.55
CA LEU A 365 12.42 -3.82 6.23
C LEU A 365 13.67 -4.70 6.06
N ALA A 366 14.74 -4.17 5.46
CA ALA A 366 16.03 -4.87 5.33
C ALA A 366 16.65 -5.18 6.70
N VAL A 367 16.64 -4.23 7.63
CA VAL A 367 17.13 -4.46 9.00
C VAL A 367 16.36 -5.58 9.69
N ARG A 368 15.04 -5.63 9.51
CA ARG A 368 14.21 -6.68 10.11
C ARG A 368 14.60 -8.06 9.60
N LEU A 369 14.75 -8.23 8.29
CA LEU A 369 15.26 -9.49 7.71
C LEU A 369 16.62 -9.89 8.29
N ALA A 370 17.52 -8.93 8.45
CA ALA A 370 18.83 -9.16 9.07
C ALA A 370 18.73 -9.57 10.54
N GLN A 371 17.81 -8.97 11.31
CA GLN A 371 17.54 -9.34 12.70
C GLN A 371 16.97 -10.76 12.80
N THR A 372 16.00 -11.11 11.96
CA THR A 372 15.41 -12.47 11.91
C THR A 372 16.48 -13.52 11.58
N LEU A 373 17.36 -13.25 10.61
CA LEU A 373 18.50 -14.12 10.27
C LEU A 373 19.48 -14.29 11.45
N ARG A 374 19.79 -13.21 12.19
CA ARG A 374 20.67 -13.29 13.38
C ARG A 374 20.03 -14.10 14.51
N ALA A 375 18.74 -13.91 14.75
CA ALA A 375 18.00 -14.57 15.82
C ALA A 375 17.86 -16.08 15.59
N SER A 376 17.84 -16.52 14.34
CA SER A 376 17.70 -17.95 13.98
C SER A 376 18.98 -18.77 14.25
N GLY A 377 20.12 -18.13 14.51
CA GLY A 377 21.33 -18.80 14.99
C GLY A 377 22.04 -19.72 13.98
N VAL A 378 21.67 -19.62 12.69
CA VAL A 378 22.20 -20.45 11.59
C VAL A 378 23.22 -19.67 10.74
N ASP A 379 24.18 -20.41 10.19
CA ASP A 379 25.24 -20.02 9.22
C ASP A 379 25.91 -18.65 9.44
N GLN A 380 27.09 -18.68 10.06
CA GLN A 380 27.94 -17.48 10.23
C GLN A 380 28.37 -16.85 8.90
N GLY A 381 28.38 -17.61 7.80
CA GLY A 381 28.69 -17.09 6.46
C GLY A 381 27.66 -16.09 5.98
N THR A 382 26.38 -16.50 5.92
CA THR A 382 25.26 -15.64 5.49
C THR A 382 25.04 -14.49 6.46
N VAL A 383 25.11 -14.73 7.77
CA VAL A 383 25.04 -13.67 8.78
C VAL A 383 26.15 -12.64 8.59
N GLY A 384 27.38 -13.09 8.26
CA GLY A 384 28.52 -12.23 7.96
C GLY A 384 28.30 -11.39 6.69
N LYS A 385 27.86 -12.02 5.59
CA LYS A 385 27.54 -11.32 4.32
C LYS A 385 26.50 -10.20 4.55
N VAL A 386 25.37 -10.53 5.19
CA VAL A 386 24.32 -9.56 5.50
C VAL A 386 24.84 -8.51 6.48
N GLY A 387 25.64 -8.89 7.48
CA GLY A 387 26.28 -7.96 8.41
C GLY A 387 27.10 -6.88 7.70
N VAL A 388 27.88 -7.25 6.67
CA VAL A 388 28.64 -6.31 5.84
C VAL A 388 27.71 -5.40 5.04
N MET A 389 26.66 -5.95 4.41
CA MET A 389 25.69 -5.14 3.67
C MET A 389 25.02 -4.09 4.56
N MET A 390 24.63 -4.48 5.77
CA MET A 390 23.94 -3.61 6.72
C MET A 390 24.82 -2.50 7.29
N ALA A 391 26.15 -2.64 7.26
CA ALA A 391 27.07 -1.61 7.76
C ALA A 391 26.96 -0.29 6.97
N ASP A 392 26.47 -0.36 5.73
CA ASP A 392 26.27 0.81 4.87
C ASP A 392 24.95 1.57 5.17
N LEU A 393 24.04 1.00 5.97
CA LEU A 393 22.76 1.62 6.31
C LEU A 393 22.89 2.46 7.58
N ASN A 394 23.01 3.78 7.42
CA ASN A 394 23.01 4.71 8.55
C ASN A 394 21.58 4.94 9.07
N ILE A 395 21.12 4.10 9.99
CA ILE A 395 19.79 4.20 10.60
C ILE A 395 19.97 4.65 12.07
N ASP A 396 19.99 5.97 12.27
CA ASP A 396 20.12 6.61 13.59
C ASP A 396 18.82 6.58 14.43
N HIS A 397 17.74 5.97 13.90
CA HIS A 397 16.41 5.99 14.52
C HIS A 397 15.84 4.58 14.74
N PRO A 398 15.11 4.35 15.86
CA PRO A 398 14.46 3.07 16.10
C PRO A 398 13.43 2.80 15.00
N ILE A 399 13.49 1.59 14.44
CA ILE A 399 12.63 1.18 13.34
C ILE A 399 11.23 0.87 13.87
N PRO A 400 10.18 1.57 13.38
CA PRO A 400 8.82 1.26 13.77
C PRO A 400 8.37 -0.09 13.19
N GLY A 401 8.13 -1.07 14.06
CA GLY A 401 7.34 -2.25 13.78
C GLY A 401 7.59 -3.41 14.74
N GLN A 402 6.58 -4.28 14.88
CA GLN A 402 6.66 -5.51 15.68
C GLN A 402 6.31 -6.72 14.81
N GLU A 403 6.91 -7.86 15.10
CA GLU A 403 6.54 -9.14 14.46
C GLU A 403 5.43 -9.76 15.30
N ASP A 404 4.34 -10.14 14.63
CA ASP A 404 3.30 -10.95 15.25
C ASP A 404 3.89 -12.33 15.53
N LYS A 405 4.02 -12.65 16.82
CA LYS A 405 4.66 -13.89 17.30
C LYS A 405 3.90 -15.15 16.88
N GLU A 406 2.61 -15.03 16.55
CA GLU A 406 1.77 -16.19 16.20
C GLU A 406 1.85 -16.52 14.71
N ASN A 407 1.92 -15.49 13.86
CA ASN A 407 1.83 -15.67 12.41
C ASN A 407 3.11 -15.32 11.64
N GLY A 408 4.15 -14.82 12.30
CA GLY A 408 5.37 -14.32 11.67
C GLY A 408 5.15 -13.08 10.79
N ILE A 409 3.96 -12.45 10.89
CA ILE A 409 3.58 -11.31 10.07
C ILE A 409 4.12 -10.03 10.70
N VAL A 410 4.82 -9.25 9.89
CA VAL A 410 5.44 -8.00 10.28
C VAL A 410 4.42 -6.86 10.21
N ILE A 411 4.13 -6.28 11.38
CA ILE A 411 3.29 -5.09 11.52
C ILE A 411 4.19 -3.84 11.65
N LEU A 412 3.93 -2.83 10.82
CA LEU A 412 4.63 -1.54 10.83
C LEU A 412 3.90 -0.57 11.78
N CYS A 413 4.03 -0.81 13.08
CA CYS A 413 3.51 0.03 14.16
C CYS A 413 4.60 0.84 14.85
N PRO A 414 4.26 1.95 15.53
CA PRO A 414 5.21 2.62 16.42
C PRO A 414 5.77 1.61 17.43
N THR A 415 7.10 1.59 17.61
CA THR A 415 7.71 0.82 18.68
C THR A 415 7.23 1.38 20.02
N VAL A 416 6.72 0.50 20.88
CA VAL A 416 6.60 0.84 22.30
C VAL A 416 8.03 1.04 22.81
N THR A 417 8.43 2.28 23.03
CA THR A 417 9.59 2.56 23.89
C THR A 417 9.26 1.95 25.25
N THR A 418 9.94 0.87 25.62
CA THR A 418 9.89 0.39 27.00
C THR A 418 10.38 1.54 27.90
N PRO A 419 9.73 1.80 29.06
CA PRO A 419 10.06 2.95 29.90
C PRO A 419 11.50 2.96 30.46
N GLU A 420 12.29 1.92 30.23
CA GLU A 420 13.63 1.76 30.79
C GLU A 420 14.73 2.57 30.08
N GLN A 421 14.40 3.34 29.02
CA GLN A 421 15.34 4.23 28.33
C GLN A 421 14.97 5.72 28.40
N VAL A 422 14.07 6.11 29.30
CA VAL A 422 13.97 7.52 29.71
C VAL A 422 14.87 7.69 30.92
N ASP A 423 16.07 8.21 30.70
CA ASP A 423 16.91 8.73 31.77
C ASP A 423 16.14 9.90 32.41
N PHE A 424 15.47 9.62 33.53
CA PHE A 424 14.62 10.57 34.25
C PHE A 424 15.43 11.71 34.91
N ASP A 425 16.76 11.73 34.77
CA ASP A 425 17.64 12.74 35.38
C ASP A 425 17.91 13.98 34.50
N GLN A 426 17.26 14.14 33.34
CA GLN A 426 17.35 15.40 32.55
C GLN A 426 16.07 16.22 32.44
N ALA A 427 15.00 15.85 33.15
CA ALA A 427 13.82 16.70 33.28
C ALA A 427 13.88 17.49 34.58
N ILE A 428 14.51 18.68 34.55
CA ILE A 428 14.22 19.91 35.33
C ILE A 428 15.39 20.87 35.04
N VAL A 429 15.16 21.91 34.22
CA VAL A 429 15.50 23.35 34.33
C VAL A 429 15.06 23.92 32.96
N TRP A 430 14.14 24.89 32.78
CA TRP A 430 14.07 26.30 33.21
C TRP A 430 12.57 26.73 33.09
N GLN A 431 12.00 27.47 34.04
CA GLN A 431 11.99 28.95 34.12
C GLN A 431 11.58 29.66 32.84
#